data_AF-A0A0N4UQ94-F1
#
_entry.id   AF-A0A0N4UQ94-F1
#
_cell.length_a   1.000
_cell.length_b   1.000
_cell.length_c   1.000
_cell.angle_alpha   90.00
_cell.angle_beta   90.00
_cell.angle_gamma   90.00
#
_symmetry.space_group_name_H-M   'P 1'
#
loop_
_entity.id
_entity.type
_entity.pdbx_description
1 polymer ?
#
loop_
_entity_poly.entity_id
_entity_poly.type
_entity_poly.pdbx_seq_one_letter_code
_entity_poly.pdbx_strand_id
1 'polypeptide(L)'
;MAITNDVQMPSDEELTVPHEITLSTPYFKAVAPYMHVMCENEIKEFMLRRRELEDPRKTLNEGAAVTACGIRFLQKLKKTCNSEIDNFANCIDHGSAKLYVSKCREEQRFTDQCISEKMNIDRPQIGYFSKLHVHDSMQPKPDYQIRNYKEEAKMVLSELPENYHLRKDYRRFRDWCAQIFDAA
;
A
#
# COMPACT_ATOMS: atom_id res chain seq x y z
N MET A 1 -10.11 4.29 13.31
CA MET A 1 -10.44 5.72 13.50
C MET A 1 -11.89 5.90 13.13
N ALA A 2 -12.68 6.60 13.95
CA ALA A 2 -14.04 6.98 13.57
C ALA A 2 -13.96 8.09 12.52
N ILE A 3 -14.74 7.99 11.45
CA ILE A 3 -14.82 9.03 10.42
C ILE A 3 -15.60 10.19 11.03
N THR A 4 -14.98 11.36 11.17
CA THR A 4 -15.65 12.58 11.62
C THR A 4 -16.22 13.34 10.43
N ASN A 5 -17.20 14.22 10.65
CA ASN A 5 -17.80 15.03 9.58
C ASN A 5 -16.79 15.97 8.89
N ASP A 6 -15.65 16.23 9.51
CA ASP A 6 -14.57 17.08 8.98
C ASP A 6 -13.75 16.36 7.88
N VAL A 7 -13.90 15.05 7.76
CA VAL A 7 -13.17 14.24 6.79
C VAL A 7 -13.79 14.40 5.40
N GLN A 8 -13.16 15.21 4.54
CA GLN A 8 -13.58 15.41 3.16
C GLN A 8 -13.45 14.12 2.33
N MET A 9 -14.58 13.56 1.89
CA MET A 9 -14.60 12.40 1.00
C MET A 9 -14.50 12.84 -0.46
N PRO A 10 -13.83 12.05 -1.32
CA PRO A 10 -13.81 12.32 -2.76
C PRO A 10 -15.22 12.23 -3.34
N SER A 11 -15.46 12.92 -4.45
CA SER A 11 -16.73 12.83 -5.17
C SER A 11 -16.85 11.49 -5.91
N ASP A 12 -18.07 11.08 -6.25
CA ASP A 12 -18.28 9.86 -7.05
C ASP A 12 -17.60 9.97 -8.42
N GLU A 13 -17.55 11.17 -9.01
CA GLU A 13 -16.88 11.44 -10.29
C GLU A 13 -15.36 11.18 -10.21
N GLU A 14 -14.71 11.54 -9.09
CA GLU A 14 -13.28 11.26 -8.87
C GLU A 14 -12.98 9.77 -8.69
N LEU A 15 -13.95 9.01 -8.19
CA LEU A 15 -13.82 7.56 -8.01
C LEU A 15 -14.08 6.80 -9.32
N THR A 16 -14.83 7.38 -10.25
CA THR A 16 -15.12 6.73 -11.53
C THR A 16 -13.90 6.71 -12.46
N VAL A 17 -13.37 5.51 -12.71
CA VAL A 17 -12.34 5.26 -13.72
C VAL A 17 -13.03 4.95 -15.05
N PRO A 18 -12.54 5.45 -16.20
CA PRO A 18 -13.20 5.25 -17.50
C PRO A 18 -13.42 3.78 -17.87
N HIS A 19 -12.52 2.90 -17.45
CA HIS A 19 -12.62 1.46 -17.63
C HIS A 19 -12.11 0.74 -16.39
N GLU A 20 -12.86 -0.27 -15.94
CA GLU A 20 -12.46 -1.16 -14.85
C GLU A 20 -11.96 -2.51 -15.38
N ILE A 21 -11.15 -3.20 -14.57
CA ILE A 21 -10.69 -4.56 -14.87
C ILE A 21 -11.77 -5.54 -14.40
N THR A 22 -12.61 -6.00 -15.32
CA THR A 22 -13.74 -6.91 -15.04
C THR A 22 -13.39 -8.40 -15.17
N LEU A 23 -12.11 -8.75 -15.06
CA LEU A 23 -11.67 -10.15 -15.16
C LEU A 23 -11.99 -10.95 -13.90
N SER A 24 -12.29 -12.23 -14.07
CA SER A 24 -12.42 -13.16 -12.96
C SER A 24 -11.06 -13.51 -12.35
N THR A 25 -11.06 -13.95 -11.09
CA THR A 25 -9.87 -14.35 -10.34
C THR A 25 -8.92 -15.32 -11.07
N PRO A 26 -9.37 -16.41 -11.73
CA PRO A 26 -8.45 -17.32 -12.43
C PRO A 26 -7.71 -16.64 -13.59
N TYR A 27 -8.42 -15.83 -14.39
CA TYR A 27 -7.83 -15.04 -15.47
C TYR A 27 -6.83 -14.02 -14.94
N PHE A 28 -7.18 -13.30 -13.87
CA PHE A 28 -6.27 -12.34 -13.27
C PHE A 28 -5.01 -13.02 -12.73
N LYS A 29 -5.15 -14.19 -12.10
CA LYS A 29 -4.02 -14.98 -11.58
C LYS A 29 -3.08 -15.50 -12.68
N ALA A 30 -3.64 -15.91 -13.82
CA ALA A 30 -2.87 -16.31 -14.98
C ALA A 30 -1.98 -15.17 -15.51
N VAL A 31 -2.53 -13.95 -15.52
CA VAL A 31 -1.94 -12.80 -16.20
C VAL A 31 -1.07 -11.93 -15.29
N ALA A 32 -1.26 -12.01 -13.97
CA ALA A 32 -0.64 -11.13 -12.98
C ALA A 32 0.89 -10.96 -13.09
N PRO A 33 1.71 -12.02 -13.28
CA PRO A 33 3.17 -11.84 -13.36
C PRO A 33 3.61 -10.97 -14.53
N TYR A 34 2.97 -11.12 -15.69
CA TYR A 34 3.31 -10.37 -16.90
C TYR A 34 2.79 -8.94 -16.84
N MET A 35 1.58 -8.76 -16.28
CA MET A 35 1.00 -7.42 -16.09
C MET A 35 1.87 -6.57 -15.17
N HIS A 36 2.46 -7.18 -14.12
CA HIS A 36 3.35 -6.45 -13.23
C HIS A 36 4.61 -5.96 -13.96
N VAL A 37 5.26 -6.81 -14.75
CA VAL A 37 6.48 -6.42 -15.49
C VAL A 37 6.20 -5.28 -16.45
N MET A 38 5.06 -5.32 -17.13
CA MET A 38 4.67 -4.27 -18.07
C MET A 38 4.34 -2.95 -17.36
N CYS A 39 3.62 -3.01 -16.22
CA CYS A 39 3.15 -1.84 -15.47
C CYS A 39 4.03 -1.49 -14.25
N GLU A 40 5.29 -1.91 -14.24
CA GLU A 40 6.14 -1.87 -13.05
C GLU A 40 6.33 -0.45 -12.50
N ASN A 41 6.55 0.53 -13.37
CA ASN A 41 6.77 1.92 -12.98
C ASN A 41 5.54 2.55 -12.30
N GLU A 42 4.36 2.32 -12.86
CA GLU A 42 3.11 2.89 -12.34
C GLU A 42 2.72 2.22 -11.02
N ILE A 43 2.89 0.90 -10.92
CA ILE A 43 2.62 0.14 -9.69
C ILE A 43 3.57 0.60 -8.58
N LYS A 44 4.85 0.80 -8.87
CA LYS A 44 5.83 1.29 -7.88
C LYS A 44 5.49 2.69 -7.39
N GLU A 45 5.14 3.61 -8.30
CA GLU A 45 4.71 4.96 -7.95
C GLU A 45 3.49 4.92 -7.02
N PHE A 46 2.45 4.16 -7.40
CA PHE A 46 1.24 4.01 -6.58
C PHE A 46 1.55 3.45 -5.18
N MET A 47 2.33 2.38 -5.11
CA MET A 47 2.65 1.72 -3.84
C MET A 47 3.54 2.59 -2.94
N LEU A 48 4.48 3.34 -3.52
CA LEU A 48 5.31 4.30 -2.79
C LEU A 48 4.44 5.41 -2.21
N ARG A 49 3.61 6.07 -3.04
CA ARG A 49 2.73 7.18 -2.62
C ARG A 49 1.73 6.73 -1.56
N ARG A 50 1.15 5.54 -1.72
CA ARG A 50 0.22 4.95 -0.73
C ARG A 50 0.89 4.69 0.61
N ARG A 51 2.16 4.27 0.61
CA ARG A 51 2.93 4.03 1.84
C ARG A 51 3.35 5.33 2.51
N GLU A 52 3.70 6.35 1.73
CA GLU A 52 4.18 7.62 2.29
C GLU A 52 3.06 8.53 2.79
N LEU A 53 1.94 8.61 2.07
CA LEU A 53 0.84 9.51 2.42
C LEU A 53 -0.13 8.91 3.44
N GLU A 54 -0.17 7.58 3.57
CA GLU A 54 -1.08 6.82 4.44
C GLU A 54 -2.58 7.14 4.25
N ASP A 55 -2.92 7.90 3.21
CA ASP A 55 -4.27 8.35 2.85
C ASP A 55 -4.65 7.83 1.45
N PRO A 56 -5.62 6.90 1.31
CA PRO A 56 -5.98 6.35 0.00
C PRO A 56 -6.56 7.40 -0.95
N ARG A 57 -7.24 8.42 -0.41
CA ARG A 57 -7.88 9.51 -1.17
C ARG A 57 -6.87 10.31 -2.02
N LYS A 58 -5.64 10.49 -1.52
CA LYS A 58 -4.59 11.24 -2.21
C LYS A 58 -3.92 10.45 -3.33
N THR A 59 -4.19 9.14 -3.41
CA THR A 59 -3.56 8.20 -4.36
C THR A 59 -4.48 7.74 -5.48
N LEU A 60 -5.64 8.39 -5.65
CA LEU A 60 -6.62 8.01 -6.66
C LEU A 60 -6.09 8.16 -8.09
N ASN A 61 -5.34 9.23 -8.36
CA ASN A 61 -4.75 9.48 -9.68
C ASN A 61 -3.74 8.40 -10.08
N GLU A 62 -2.87 7.99 -9.15
CA GLU A 62 -1.91 6.91 -9.36
C GLU A 62 -2.62 5.57 -9.52
N GLY A 63 -3.68 5.34 -8.74
CA GLY A 63 -4.51 4.14 -8.86
C GLY A 63 -5.17 4.05 -10.23
N ALA A 64 -5.72 5.15 -10.72
CA ALA A 64 -6.33 5.25 -12.05
C ALA A 64 -5.30 5.03 -13.17
N ALA A 65 -4.06 5.49 -12.99
CA ALA A 65 -2.96 5.20 -13.91
C ALA A 65 -2.68 3.69 -13.98
N VAL A 66 -2.51 3.03 -12.82
CA VAL A 66 -2.26 1.59 -12.73
C VAL A 66 -3.37 0.78 -13.42
N THR A 67 -4.64 1.15 -13.19
CA THR A 67 -5.77 0.49 -13.87
C THR A 67 -5.73 0.72 -15.38
N ALA A 68 -5.38 1.93 -15.84
CA ALA A 68 -5.26 2.22 -17.26
C ALA A 68 -4.15 1.40 -17.93
N CYS A 69 -2.98 1.22 -17.28
CA CYS A 69 -1.93 0.36 -17.81
C CYS A 69 -2.34 -1.11 -17.83
N GLY A 70 -2.97 -1.60 -16.76
CA GLY A 70 -3.52 -2.96 -16.72
C GLY A 70 -4.46 -3.23 -17.89
N ILE A 71 -5.35 -2.28 -18.21
CA ILE A 71 -6.30 -2.40 -19.32
C ILE A 71 -5.60 -2.38 -20.68
N ARG A 72 -4.62 -1.48 -20.89
CA ARG A 72 -3.81 -1.46 -22.12
C ARG A 72 -3.10 -2.80 -22.33
N PHE A 73 -2.55 -3.37 -21.26
CA PHE A 73 -1.91 -4.68 -21.30
C PHE A 73 -2.91 -5.79 -21.65
N LEU A 74 -4.05 -5.84 -20.97
CA LEU A 74 -5.11 -6.84 -21.24
C LEU A 74 -5.66 -6.76 -22.66
N GLN A 75 -5.84 -5.55 -23.20
CA GLN A 75 -6.24 -5.35 -24.59
C GLN A 75 -5.19 -5.88 -25.59
N LYS A 76 -3.89 -5.66 -25.32
CA LYS A 76 -2.79 -6.17 -26.14
C LYS A 76 -2.72 -7.70 -26.08
N LEU A 77 -2.86 -8.25 -24.89
CA LEU A 77 -2.86 -9.68 -24.59
C LEU A 77 -4.02 -10.41 -25.27
N LYS A 78 -5.23 -9.84 -25.21
CA LYS A 78 -6.42 -10.35 -25.93
C LYS A 78 -6.22 -10.37 -27.45
N LYS A 79 -5.47 -9.43 -28.03
CA LYS A 79 -5.19 -9.41 -29.48
C LYS A 79 -4.14 -10.42 -29.91
N THR A 80 -3.29 -10.89 -29.00
CA THR A 80 -2.07 -11.65 -29.35
C THR A 80 -2.09 -13.10 -28.89
N CYS A 81 -2.47 -13.37 -27.63
CA CYS A 81 -2.32 -14.66 -26.96
C CYS A 81 -3.62 -15.13 -26.26
N ASN A 82 -4.79 -14.78 -26.81
CA ASN A 82 -6.07 -15.06 -26.15
C ASN A 82 -6.30 -16.56 -25.91
N SER A 83 -6.04 -17.39 -26.93
CA SER A 83 -6.24 -18.84 -26.87
C SER A 83 -5.43 -19.54 -25.79
N GLU A 84 -4.16 -19.19 -25.67
CA GLU A 84 -3.22 -19.78 -24.73
C GLU A 84 -3.62 -19.42 -23.30
N ILE A 85 -4.08 -18.18 -23.10
CA ILE A 85 -4.47 -17.66 -21.80
C ILE A 85 -5.83 -18.19 -21.37
N ASP A 86 -6.77 -18.35 -22.30
CA ASP A 86 -8.04 -19.03 -22.04
C ASP A 86 -7.80 -20.46 -21.53
N ASN A 87 -6.92 -21.22 -22.19
CA ASN A 87 -6.57 -22.57 -21.75
C ASN A 87 -5.92 -22.58 -20.36
N PHE A 88 -4.99 -21.66 -20.11
CA PHE A 88 -4.32 -21.57 -18.81
C PHE A 88 -5.26 -21.14 -17.68
N ALA A 89 -6.12 -20.15 -17.92
CA ALA A 89 -7.11 -19.69 -16.97
C ALA A 89 -8.14 -20.79 -16.65
N ASN A 90 -8.61 -21.51 -17.67
CA ASN A 90 -9.52 -22.64 -17.49
C ASN A 90 -8.89 -23.77 -16.67
N CYS A 91 -7.61 -24.08 -16.90
CA CYS A 91 -6.91 -25.05 -16.06
C CYS A 91 -6.81 -24.57 -14.60
N ILE A 92 -6.52 -23.29 -14.35
CA ILE A 92 -6.44 -22.74 -12.99
C ILE A 92 -7.80 -22.83 -12.28
N ASP A 93 -8.88 -22.53 -12.99
CA ASP A 93 -10.24 -22.56 -12.46
C ASP A 93 -10.67 -23.99 -12.10
N HIS A 94 -10.41 -24.97 -12.97
CA HIS A 94 -10.81 -26.36 -12.77
C HIS A 94 -9.81 -27.21 -11.97
N GLY A 95 -8.54 -26.81 -11.90
CA GLY A 95 -7.46 -27.65 -11.36
C GLY A 95 -7.48 -27.82 -9.83
N SER A 96 -7.98 -26.83 -9.09
CA SER A 96 -8.16 -26.93 -7.64
C SER A 96 -9.06 -25.84 -7.08
N ALA A 97 -9.77 -26.13 -5.99
CA ALA A 97 -10.55 -25.14 -5.25
C ALA A 97 -9.73 -23.94 -4.73
N LYS A 98 -8.41 -24.08 -4.58
CA LYS A 98 -7.49 -23.01 -4.15
C LYS A 98 -6.81 -22.28 -5.32
N LEU A 99 -7.20 -22.57 -6.57
CA LEU A 99 -6.67 -21.97 -7.80
C LEU A 99 -5.13 -22.10 -7.92
N TYR A 100 -4.54 -23.23 -7.54
CA TYR A 100 -3.09 -23.43 -7.60
C TYR A 100 -2.55 -23.49 -9.03
N VAL A 101 -1.68 -22.54 -9.37
CA VAL A 101 -0.99 -22.47 -10.67
C VAL A 101 0.00 -23.64 -10.87
N SER A 102 0.44 -24.29 -9.79
CA SER A 102 1.42 -25.39 -9.86
C SER A 102 0.93 -26.62 -10.61
N LYS A 103 -0.39 -26.80 -10.78
CA LYS A 103 -0.97 -27.92 -11.54
C LYS A 103 -1.02 -27.66 -13.04
N CYS A 104 -0.97 -26.40 -13.47
CA CYS A 104 -1.17 -25.98 -14.86
C CYS A 104 0.14 -25.53 -15.52
N ARG A 105 1.23 -26.29 -15.28
CA ARG A 105 2.57 -25.93 -15.80
C ARG A 105 2.70 -26.17 -17.30
N GLU A 106 1.91 -27.09 -17.84
CA GLU A 106 1.89 -27.39 -19.26
C GLU A 106 1.27 -26.22 -20.05
N GLU A 107 0.08 -25.77 -19.66
CA GLU A 107 -0.59 -24.62 -20.26
C GLU A 107 0.23 -23.34 -20.04
N GLN A 108 0.84 -23.21 -18.86
CA GLN A 108 1.73 -22.10 -18.56
C GLN A 108 2.90 -22.01 -19.56
N ARG A 109 3.51 -23.13 -19.94
CA ARG A 109 4.63 -23.14 -20.89
C ARG A 109 4.24 -22.49 -22.22
N PHE A 110 3.05 -22.80 -22.74
CA PHE A 110 2.54 -22.21 -23.98
C PHE A 110 2.22 -20.71 -23.82
N THR A 111 1.67 -20.30 -22.69
CA THR A 111 1.44 -18.87 -22.41
C THR A 111 2.74 -18.08 -22.30
N ASP A 112 3.74 -18.62 -21.57
CA ASP A 112 5.07 -18.03 -21.40
C ASP A 112 5.73 -17.83 -22.77
N GLN A 113 5.66 -18.85 -23.64
CA GLN A 113 6.19 -18.78 -25.00
C GLN A 113 5.50 -17.70 -25.85
N CYS A 114 4.16 -17.68 -25.87
CA CYS A 114 3.41 -16.70 -26.66
C CYS A 114 3.70 -15.26 -26.23
N ILE A 115 3.77 -15.01 -24.91
CA ILE A 115 4.00 -13.68 -24.35
C ILE A 115 5.42 -13.21 -24.62
N SER A 116 6.42 -14.09 -24.49
CA SER A 116 7.80 -13.78 -24.82
C SER A 116 7.95 -13.46 -26.31
N GLU A 117 7.42 -14.30 -27.21
CA GLU A 117 7.55 -14.12 -28.67
C GLU A 117 6.78 -12.90 -29.22
N LYS A 118 5.55 -12.65 -28.76
CA LYS A 118 4.68 -11.60 -29.33
C LYS A 118 4.76 -10.27 -28.59
N MET A 119 5.10 -10.28 -27.30
CA MET A 119 5.10 -9.06 -26.46
C MET A 119 6.48 -8.68 -25.93
N ASN A 120 7.51 -9.51 -26.13
CA ASN A 120 8.87 -9.30 -25.59
C ASN A 120 8.87 -9.12 -24.07
N ILE A 121 7.99 -9.84 -23.37
CA ILE A 121 7.90 -9.82 -21.90
C ILE A 121 8.26 -11.20 -21.40
N ASP A 122 9.38 -11.31 -20.71
CA ASP A 122 9.76 -12.55 -20.07
C ASP A 122 9.18 -12.63 -18.66
N ARG A 123 8.80 -13.85 -18.27
CA ARG A 123 8.29 -14.09 -16.93
C ARG A 123 9.40 -13.89 -15.89
N PRO A 124 9.17 -13.11 -14.82
CA PRO A 124 10.17 -12.91 -13.78
C PRO A 124 10.57 -14.21 -13.09
N GLN A 125 11.84 -14.27 -12.72
CA GLN A 125 12.38 -15.37 -11.92
C GLN A 125 11.70 -15.46 -10.55
N ILE A 126 11.71 -16.65 -9.97
CA ILE A 126 11.18 -16.88 -8.62
C ILE A 126 11.92 -15.96 -7.64
N GLY A 127 11.15 -15.23 -6.83
CA GLY A 127 11.67 -14.27 -5.84
C GLY A 127 11.85 -12.84 -6.36
N TYR A 128 11.64 -12.55 -7.66
CA TYR A 128 11.71 -11.18 -8.17
C TYR A 128 10.80 -10.20 -7.41
N PHE A 129 9.53 -10.58 -7.21
CA PHE A 129 8.55 -9.76 -6.48
C PHE A 129 8.81 -9.69 -4.97
N SER A 130 9.67 -10.56 -4.42
CA SER A 130 10.05 -10.54 -3.00
C SER A 130 11.25 -9.63 -2.74
N LYS A 131 11.96 -9.20 -3.78
CA LYS A 131 13.07 -8.25 -3.66
C LYS A 131 12.51 -6.84 -3.44
N LEU A 132 13.25 -6.04 -2.66
CA LEU A 132 12.97 -4.63 -2.55
C LEU A 132 13.24 -3.95 -3.89
N HIS A 133 12.25 -3.21 -4.38
CA HIS A 133 12.38 -2.37 -5.55
C HIS A 133 12.53 -0.92 -5.11
N VAL A 134 13.65 -0.29 -5.48
CA VAL A 134 13.84 1.16 -5.31
C VAL A 134 13.19 1.85 -6.48
N HIS A 135 12.38 2.88 -6.20
CA HIS A 135 11.66 3.68 -7.18
C HIS A 135 11.85 5.15 -6.85
N ASP A 136 12.36 5.91 -7.81
CA ASP A 136 12.60 7.34 -7.64
C ASP A 136 11.35 8.10 -8.11
N SER A 137 10.56 8.61 -7.15
CA SER A 137 9.38 9.41 -7.46
C SER A 137 9.77 10.83 -7.87
N MET A 138 8.99 11.41 -8.79
CA MET A 138 9.10 12.84 -9.13
C MET A 138 8.58 13.73 -7.98
N GLN A 139 7.69 13.19 -7.15
CA GLN A 139 7.10 13.93 -6.04
C GLN A 139 7.96 13.83 -4.78
N PRO A 140 8.10 14.92 -4.01
CA PRO A 140 8.81 14.90 -2.76
C PRO A 140 8.03 14.09 -1.73
N LYS A 141 8.77 13.40 -0.86
CA LYS A 141 8.20 12.70 0.29
C LYS A 141 7.46 13.70 1.22
N PRO A 142 6.28 13.35 1.75
CA PRO A 142 5.58 14.18 2.73
C PRO A 142 6.44 14.40 3.97
N ASP A 143 6.49 15.66 4.43
CA ASP A 143 7.16 15.99 5.68
C ASP A 143 6.28 15.58 6.87
N TYR A 144 6.88 14.86 7.81
CA TYR A 144 6.19 14.39 9.00
C TYR A 144 6.55 15.32 10.15
N GLN A 145 5.56 16.07 10.63
CA GLN A 145 5.74 16.96 11.77
C GLN A 145 5.92 16.14 13.04
N ILE A 146 7.17 15.87 13.41
CA ILE A 146 7.51 15.28 14.70
C ILE A 146 7.31 16.34 15.77
N ARG A 147 6.55 16.01 16.82
CA ARG A 147 6.38 16.88 17.99
C ARG A 147 7.74 17.20 18.62
N ASN A 148 8.12 18.47 18.68
CA ASN A 148 9.41 18.88 19.27
C ASN A 148 9.30 19.00 20.80
N TYR A 149 9.45 17.86 21.48
CA TYR A 149 9.35 17.78 22.94
C TYR A 149 10.32 18.72 23.68
N LYS A 150 11.47 19.08 23.08
CA LYS A 150 12.45 19.96 23.74
C LYS A 150 11.98 21.41 23.81
N GLU A 151 11.37 21.90 22.74
CA GLU A 151 10.83 23.27 22.71
C GLU A 151 9.63 23.38 23.63
N GLU A 152 8.74 22.39 23.61
CA GLU A 152 7.63 22.30 24.56
C GLU A 152 8.11 22.27 26.01
N ALA A 153 9.12 21.44 26.32
CA ALA A 153 9.70 21.40 27.66
C ALA A 153 10.31 22.75 28.07
N LYS A 154 10.96 23.48 27.16
CA LYS A 154 11.50 24.82 27.44
C LYS A 154 10.40 25.83 27.75
N MET A 155 9.29 25.81 27.01
CA MET A 155 8.14 26.67 27.28
C MET A 155 7.58 26.39 28.68
N VAL A 156 7.34 25.12 29.01
CA VAL A 156 6.87 24.71 30.35
C VAL A 156 7.87 25.12 31.44
N LEU A 157 9.18 24.95 31.22
CA LEU A 157 10.22 25.38 32.15
C LEU A 157 10.26 26.90 32.34
N SER A 158 9.91 27.69 31.32
CA SER A 158 9.88 29.16 31.41
C SER A 158 8.64 29.70 32.15
N GLU A 159 7.53 28.97 32.13
CA GLU A 159 6.31 29.32 32.87
C GLU A 159 6.42 28.99 34.37
N LEU A 160 7.32 28.07 34.73
CA LEU A 160 7.52 27.66 36.12
C LEU A 160 8.19 28.79 36.94
N PRO A 161 7.72 29.06 38.18
CA PRO A 161 8.36 30.06 39.04
C PRO A 161 9.83 29.74 39.24
N GLU A 162 10.73 30.73 39.36
CA GLU A 162 12.18 30.51 39.49
C GLU A 162 12.56 29.50 40.59
N ASN A 163 11.77 29.45 41.66
CA ASN A 163 11.93 28.53 42.79
C ASN A 163 11.35 27.12 42.56
N TYR A 164 10.96 26.75 41.33
CA TYR A 164 10.39 25.43 41.03
C TYR A 164 11.33 24.30 41.43
N HIS A 165 12.63 24.47 41.20
CA HIS A 165 13.66 23.50 41.55
C HIS A 165 13.92 23.41 43.07
N LEU A 166 13.48 24.42 43.83
CA LEU A 166 13.61 24.49 45.29
C LEU A 166 12.34 24.02 46.01
N ARG A 167 11.19 23.99 45.32
CA ARG A 167 9.93 23.48 45.88
C ARG A 167 10.00 21.97 46.07
N LYS A 168 10.18 21.57 47.32
CA LYS A 168 9.86 20.22 47.79
C LYS A 168 8.35 20.13 48.02
N ASP A 169 7.56 20.26 46.96
CA ASP A 169 6.10 20.12 47.03
C ASP A 169 5.68 18.66 47.27
N TYR A 170 6.64 17.73 47.23
CA TYR A 170 6.46 16.44 47.84
C TYR A 170 6.51 16.58 49.37
N ARG A 171 5.38 16.33 50.03
CA ARG A 171 5.43 15.93 51.44
C ARG A 171 6.07 14.55 51.49
N ARG A 172 7.07 14.33 52.35
CA ARG A 172 7.56 12.97 52.59
C ARG A 172 6.38 12.16 53.14
N PHE A 173 6.18 10.93 52.68
CA PHE A 173 5.04 10.09 53.11
C PHE A 173 4.87 10.03 54.64
N ARG A 174 5.98 10.03 55.39
CA ARG A 174 5.98 10.09 56.87
C ARG A 174 5.29 11.34 57.43
N ASP A 175 5.45 12.48 56.76
CA ASP A 175 4.82 13.76 57.16
C ASP A 175 3.31 13.74 56.90
N TRP A 176 2.84 12.90 55.96
CA TRP A 176 1.40 12.68 55.71
C TRP A 176 0.75 11.84 56.82
N CYS A 177 1.46 10.83 57.34
CA CYS A 177 0.95 9.99 58.41
C CYS A 177 0.83 10.73 59.76
N ALA A 178 1.73 11.65 60.09
CA ALA A 178 1.71 12.35 61.38
C ALA A 178 0.43 13.19 61.58
N GLN A 179 -0.04 13.88 60.54
CA GLN A 179 -1.26 14.69 60.63
C GLN A 179 -2.55 13.87 60.73
N ILE A 180 -2.54 12.60 60.31
CA ILE A 180 -3.72 11.73 60.41
C ILE A 180 -3.91 11.25 61.86
N PHE A 181 -2.84 11.09 62.65
CA PHE A 181 -2.93 10.66 64.04
C PHE A 181 -3.03 11.82 65.04
N ASP A 182 -2.54 13.02 64.71
CA ASP A 182 -2.67 14.21 65.57
C ASP A 182 -4.01 14.96 65.38
N ALA A 183 -4.86 14.54 64.44
CA ALA A 183 -6.17 15.15 64.14
C ALA A 183 -7.39 14.32 64.61
N ALA A 184 -7.15 13.32 65.47
CA ALA A 184 -8.19 12.56 66.18
C ALA A 184 -8.09 12.80 67.69
#